data_AF-A0A3D3E8H4-F1
#
_entry.id   AF-A0A3D3E8H4-F1
#
_cell.length_a   1.000
_cell.length_b   1.000
_cell.length_c   1.000
_cell.angle_alpha   90.00
_cell.angle_beta   90.00
_cell.angle_gamma   90.00
#
_symmetry.space_group_name_H-M   'P 1'
#
loop_
_entity.id
_entity.type
_entity.pdbx_description
1 polymer ?
#
loop_
_entity_poly.entity_id
_entity_poly.type
_entity_poly.pdbx_seq_one_letter_code
_entity_poly.pdbx_strand_id
1 'polypeptide(L)' 'SPPVMDMINSGKVRYTIDQQQRLQGYMPVVVLHLYNNGAGLLPGANIPSGPGFVDKSNASSVAALAGVDR' A
#
# COMPACT_ATOMS: atom_id res chain seq x y z
N SER A 1 -3.79 -7.88 5.73
CA SER A 1 -5.09 -8.04 6.42
C SER A 1 -4.84 -8.30 7.90
N PRO A 2 -5.77 -7.97 8.82
CA PRO A 2 -5.56 -8.21 10.25
C PRO A 2 -5.11 -9.65 10.58
N PRO A 3 -5.69 -10.71 9.97
CA PRO A 3 -5.26 -12.09 10.25
C PRO A 3 -3.81 -12.41 9.83
N VAL A 4 -3.28 -11.76 8.80
CA VAL A 4 -1.89 -12.00 8.34
C VAL A 4 -0.88 -11.38 9.30
N MET A 5 -1.20 -10.24 9.89
CA MET A 5 -0.34 -9.60 10.90
C MET A 5 -0.30 -10.43 12.18
N ASP A 6 -1.44 -10.99 12.58
CA ASP A 6 -1.52 -11.91 13.73
C ASP A 6 -0.66 -13.16 13.52
N MET A 7 -0.66 -13.72 12.31
CA MET A 7 0.19 -14.87 11.95
C MET A 7 1.68 -14.54 11.94
N ILE A 8 2.07 -13.32 11.56
CA ILE A 8 3.46 -12.85 11.63
C ILE A 8 3.88 -12.70 13.09
N ASN A 9 3.04 -12.07 13.92
CA ASN A 9 3.30 -11.88 15.34
C ASN A 9 3.40 -13.21 16.08
N SER A 10 2.51 -14.16 15.78
CA SER A 10 2.53 -15.51 16.36
C SER A 10 3.66 -16.39 15.82
N GLY A 11 4.48 -15.90 14.87
CA GLY A 11 5.58 -16.65 14.26
C GLY A 11 5.18 -17.78 13.31
N LYS A 12 3.90 -17.86 12.92
CA LYS A 12 3.39 -18.84 11.94
C LYS A 12 3.75 -18.45 10.49
N VAL A 13 3.99 -17.16 10.25
CA VAL A 13 4.45 -16.59 8.99
C VAL A 13 5.70 -15.75 9.26
N ARG A 14 6.73 -15.84 8.43
CA ARG A 14 7.96 -15.05 8.59
C ARG A 14 7.84 -13.63 8.04
N TYR A 15 7.19 -13.49 6.89
CA TYR A 15 6.95 -12.21 6.25
C TYR A 15 5.75 -12.32 5.30
N THR A 16 5.22 -11.17 4.88
CA THR A 16 4.30 -11.03 3.75
C THR A 16 4.73 -9.87 2.85
N ILE A 17 4.10 -9.77 1.68
CA ILE A 17 4.32 -8.68 0.73
C ILE A 17 3.09 -7.78 0.73
N ASP A 18 3.29 -6.51 1.04
CA ASP A 18 2.30 -5.45 0.87
C ASP A 18 2.47 -4.81 -0.52
N GLN A 19 1.36 -4.70 -1.25
CA GLN A 19 1.27 -4.10 -2.57
C GLN A 19 0.57 -2.73 -2.55
N GLN A 20 0.18 -2.24 -1.36
CA GLN A 20 -0.48 -0.95 -1.15
C GLN A 20 -1.72 -0.73 -2.05
N GLN A 21 -2.73 -1.60 -1.97
CA GLN A 21 -3.93 -1.52 -2.82
C GLN A 21 -4.69 -0.18 -2.73
N ARG A 22 -4.62 0.53 -1.60
CA ARG A 22 -5.20 1.88 -1.47
C ARG A 22 -4.50 2.87 -2.40
N LEU A 23 -3.17 2.82 -2.47
CA LEU A 23 -2.37 3.65 -3.38
C LEU A 23 -2.72 3.31 -4.83
N GLN A 24 -2.87 2.02 -5.15
CA GLN A 24 -3.27 1.58 -6.49
C GLN A 24 -4.68 2.05 -6.90
N GLY A 25 -5.63 2.17 -5.96
CA GLY A 25 -6.95 2.75 -6.24
C GLY A 25 -6.97 4.28 -6.28
N TYR A 26 -6.18 4.92 -5.44
CA TYR A 26 -6.17 6.38 -5.27
C TYR A 26 -5.37 7.11 -6.37
N MET A 27 -4.18 6.62 -6.72
CA MET A 27 -3.30 7.31 -7.67
C MET A 27 -3.88 7.46 -9.07
N PRO A 28 -4.59 6.46 -9.65
CA PRO A 28 -5.23 6.63 -10.95
C PRO A 28 -6.23 7.79 -10.98
N VAL A 29 -6.97 8.01 -9.87
CA VAL A 29 -7.92 9.12 -9.76
C VAL A 29 -7.20 10.46 -9.76
N VAL A 30 -6.10 10.57 -8.99
CA VAL A 30 -5.27 11.79 -8.96
C VAL A 30 -4.65 12.07 -10.33
N VAL A 31 -4.09 11.04 -10.98
CA VAL A 31 -3.50 11.17 -12.32
C VAL A 31 -4.55 11.64 -13.33
N LEU A 32 -5.75 11.04 -13.33
CA LEU A 32 -6.82 11.45 -14.23
C LEU A 32 -7.28 12.90 -13.96
N HIS A 33 -7.36 13.29 -12.68
CA HIS A 33 -7.71 14.66 -12.31
C HIS A 33 -6.66 15.67 -12.83
N LEU A 34 -5.37 15.40 -12.60
CA LEU A 34 -4.27 16.26 -13.04
C LEU A 34 -4.15 16.30 -14.56
N TYR A 35 -4.43 15.20 -15.26
CA TYR A 35 -4.48 15.19 -16.71
C TYR A 35 -5.58 16.14 -17.23
N ASN A 36 -6.80 16.02 -16.68
CA ASN A 36 -7.95 16.80 -17.15
C ASN A 36 -7.90 18.28 -16.72
N ASN A 37 -7.35 18.60 -15.55
CA ASN A 37 -7.45 19.94 -14.96
C ASN A 37 -6.09 20.64 -14.80
N GLY A 38 -4.98 19.93 -15.01
CA GLY A 38 -3.61 20.41 -14.86
C GLY A 38 -2.85 20.48 -16.19
N ALA A 39 -3.54 20.78 -17.29
CA ALA A 39 -2.95 20.89 -18.63
C ALA A 39 -2.26 19.61 -19.12
N GLY A 40 -2.87 18.44 -18.90
CA GLY A 40 -2.34 17.17 -19.39
C GLY A 40 -1.19 16.62 -18.55
N LEU A 41 -1.04 17.06 -17.30
CA LEU A 41 0.04 16.62 -16.42
C LEU A 41 -0.03 15.11 -16.16
N LEU A 42 1.06 14.42 -16.47
CA LEU A 42 1.23 12.98 -16.29
C LEU A 42 2.46 12.68 -15.41
N PRO A 43 2.51 11.51 -14.75
CA PRO A 43 3.72 11.04 -14.09
C PRO A 43 4.88 10.91 -15.09
N GLY A 44 6.08 11.35 -14.70
CA GLY A 44 7.29 11.20 -15.52
C GLY A 44 7.85 9.77 -15.56
N ALA A 45 7.32 8.86 -14.74
CA ALA A 45 7.70 7.46 -14.65
C ALA A 45 6.58 6.62 -14.01
N ASN A 46 6.80 5.31 -13.90
CA ASN A 46 5.90 4.40 -13.17
C ASN A 46 5.77 4.80 -11.70
N ILE A 47 4.58 4.60 -11.13
CA ILE A 47 4.31 4.81 -9.70
C ILE A 47 4.36 3.44 -9.01
N PRO A 48 5.48 3.08 -8.35
CA PRO A 48 5.58 1.80 -7.65
C PRO A 48 4.70 1.82 -6.39
N SER A 49 3.94 0.75 -6.19
CA SER A 49 3.17 0.51 -4.97
C SER A 49 3.69 -0.67 -4.16
N GLY A 50 4.82 -1.25 -4.56
CA GLY A 50 5.39 -2.44 -3.93
C GLY A 50 6.54 -3.06 -4.74
N PRO A 51 7.11 -4.17 -4.22
CA PRO A 51 6.71 -4.86 -2.99
C PRO A 51 7.27 -4.21 -1.72
N GLY A 52 6.40 -3.96 -0.74
CA GLY A 52 6.80 -3.66 0.64
C GLY A 52 6.89 -4.94 1.45
N PHE A 53 8.04 -5.24 2.05
CA PHE A 53 8.16 -6.40 2.94
C PHE A 53 7.60 -6.07 4.32
N VAL A 54 6.73 -6.96 4.81
CA VAL A 54 6.17 -6.86 6.16
C VAL A 54 6.59 -8.08 6.97
N ASP A 55 7.28 -7.84 8.07
CA ASP A 55 7.77 -8.84 9.01
C ASP A 55 7.54 -8.37 10.46
N LYS A 56 8.08 -9.09 11.45
CA LYS A 56 7.88 -8.75 12.87
C LYS A 56 8.36 -7.34 13.25
N SER A 57 9.33 -6.78 12.53
CA SER A 57 9.87 -5.45 12.85
C SER A 57 8.88 -4.32 12.53
N ASN A 58 7.93 -4.54 11.62
CA ASN A 58 7.02 -3.50 11.13
C ASN A 58 5.54 -3.91 11.06
N ALA A 59 5.19 -5.16 11.37
CA ALA A 59 3.82 -5.68 11.33
C ALA A 59 2.82 -4.87 12.17
N SER A 60 3.22 -4.39 13.35
CA SER A 60 2.36 -3.56 14.21
C SER A 60 2.00 -2.22 13.57
N SER A 61 2.97 -1.57 12.90
CA SER A 61 2.74 -0.31 12.20
C SER A 61 1.82 -0.49 10.99
N VAL A 62 2.03 -1.57 10.23
CA VAL A 62 1.16 -1.89 9.08
C VAL A 62 -0.25 -2.29 9.54
N ALA A 63 -0.37 -3.01 10.67
CA ALA A 63 -1.65 -3.35 11.28
C ALA A 63 -2.48 -2.13 11.69
N ALA A 64 -1.83 -1.06 12.19
CA ALA A 64 -2.52 0.18 12.57
C ALA A 64 -3.13 0.92 11.35
N LEU A 65 -2.45 0.88 10.20
CA LEU A 65 -2.93 1.49 8.95
C LEU A 65 -3.95 0.59 8.22
N ALA A 66 -3.91 -0.71 8.53
CA ALA A 66 -4.71 -1.77 7.94
C ALA A 66 -6.18 -1.76 8.39
N GLY A 67 -6.97 -0.80 7.93
CA GLY A 67 -8.43 -0.73 8.15
C GLY A 67 -8.94 0.67 8.51
N VAL A 68 -8.03 1.63 8.70
CA VAL A 68 -8.36 3.06 8.88
C VAL A 68 -8.17 3.83 7.57
N ASP A 69 -7.10 3.51 6.83
CA ASP A 69 -6.79 4.12 5.53
C ASP A 69 -7.16 3.20 4.35
N ARG A 70 -8.14 2.30 4.49
CA ARG A 70 -8.57 1.40 3.40
C ARG A 70 -9.95 1.73 2.88
#